data_AF-A0A1J0U047-F1
#
_entry.id   AF-A0A1J0U047-F1
#
_cell.length_a   1.000
_cell.length_b   1.000
_cell.length_c   1.000
_cell.angle_alpha   90.00
_cell.angle_beta   90.00
_cell.angle_gamma   90.00
#
_symmetry.space_group_name_H-M   'P 1'
#
loop_
_entity.id
_entity.type
_entity.pdbx_description
1 polymer ?
#
loop_
_entity_poly.entity_id
_entity_poly.type
_entity_poly.pdbx_seq_one_letter_code
_entity_poly.pdbx_strand_id
1 'polypeptide(L)'
;MCELEAVTTGVPILRAMVLEDEDDSIAQIIDSQFYLGSNLLIAPILTPQTMKREVYLPAGEWFLFGQKEKKYLGKQSYLLSCSADEILLFVKGNTIIPTIKEDNYHFEQLDTVSLELNLYGTLPSKYELKFKLNKNLIIITYQNQKFNISSKHSYVVK
;
A
#
# COMPACT_ATOMS: atom_id res chain seq x y z
N MET A 1 4.08 1.55 8.75
CA MET A 1 5.26 1.15 7.96
C MET A 1 6.03 2.40 7.56
N CYS A 2 5.42 3.23 6.70
CA CYS A 2 5.95 4.51 6.26
C CYS A 2 6.16 5.55 7.37
N GLU A 3 5.31 5.63 8.40
CA GLU A 3 5.54 6.55 9.54
C GLU A 3 6.85 6.23 10.28
N LEU A 4 7.06 4.95 10.62
CA LEU A 4 8.27 4.49 11.30
C LEU A 4 9.51 4.79 10.45
N GLU A 5 9.44 4.51 9.14
CA GLU A 5 10.49 4.83 8.18
C GLU A 5 10.75 6.33 8.09
N ALA A 6 9.71 7.16 8.00
CA ALA A 6 9.84 8.61 7.92
C ALA A 6 10.54 9.19 9.15
N VAL A 7 10.16 8.75 10.35
CA VAL A 7 10.78 9.20 11.61
C VAL A 7 12.25 8.74 11.71
N THR A 8 12.59 7.58 11.15
CA THR A 8 13.94 6.99 11.29
C THR A 8 14.91 7.41 10.20
N THR A 9 14.43 7.70 8.99
CA THR A 9 15.26 7.94 7.80
C THR A 9 15.06 9.32 7.18
N GLY A 10 13.96 10.01 7.49
CA GLY A 10 13.56 11.27 6.86
C GLY A 10 12.84 11.11 5.52
N VAL A 11 12.67 9.89 5.00
CA VAL A 11 11.90 9.66 3.76
C VAL A 11 10.43 10.00 4.00
N PRO A 12 9.79 10.85 3.16
CA PRO A 12 8.43 11.28 3.42
C PRO A 12 7.41 10.14 3.30
N ILE A 13 6.26 10.30 3.96
CA ILE A 13 5.14 9.36 3.87
C ILE A 13 4.50 9.44 2.47
N LEU A 14 4.27 10.65 1.97
CA LEU A 14 3.85 10.92 0.60
C LEU A 14 5.08 11.13 -0.27
N ARG A 15 5.25 10.32 -1.30
CA ARG A 15 6.48 10.30 -2.11
C ARG A 15 6.15 10.59 -3.57
N ALA A 16 6.88 11.53 -4.16
CA ALA A 16 6.86 11.72 -5.60
C ALA A 16 7.31 10.43 -6.30
N MET A 17 6.83 10.20 -7.52
CA MET A 17 7.13 8.99 -8.28
C MET A 17 8.63 8.77 -8.46
N VAL A 18 9.37 9.84 -8.79
CA VAL A 18 10.83 9.84 -8.96
C VAL A 18 11.62 9.40 -7.71
N LEU A 19 11.04 9.55 -6.50
CA LEU A 19 11.73 9.16 -5.27
C LEU A 19 11.88 7.64 -5.14
N GLU A 20 10.99 6.87 -5.78
CA GLU A 20 11.02 5.40 -5.74
C GLU A 20 11.85 4.80 -6.89
N ASP A 21 12.01 5.52 -7.99
CA ASP A 21 12.86 5.13 -9.13
C ASP A 21 13.37 6.39 -9.84
N GLU A 22 14.59 6.81 -9.52
CA GLU A 22 15.21 8.01 -10.10
C GLU A 22 15.58 7.82 -11.58
N ASP A 23 15.76 6.58 -12.03
CA ASP A 23 16.15 6.24 -13.41
C ASP A 23 14.95 6.11 -14.35
N ASP A 24 13.73 6.06 -13.80
CA ASP A 24 12.50 6.00 -14.59
C ASP A 24 12.11 7.39 -15.10
N SER A 25 12.45 7.67 -16.36
CA SER A 25 12.15 8.95 -17.02
C SER A 25 10.66 9.29 -17.06
N ILE A 26 9.77 8.30 -17.01
CA ILE A 26 8.32 8.55 -16.96
C ILE A 26 7.95 8.98 -15.53
N ALA A 27 8.48 8.30 -14.51
CA ALA A 27 8.28 8.68 -13.11
C ALA A 27 8.81 10.10 -12.79
N GLN A 28 9.88 10.54 -13.44
CA GLN A 28 10.45 11.89 -13.29
C GLN A 28 9.48 13.03 -13.65
N ILE A 29 8.60 12.81 -14.63
CA ILE A 29 7.72 13.87 -15.17
C ILE A 29 6.29 13.81 -14.62
N ILE A 30 5.95 12.76 -13.88
CA ILE A 30 4.61 12.57 -13.35
C ILE A 30 4.45 13.31 -12.02
N ASP A 31 3.50 14.23 -11.99
CA ASP A 31 3.12 15.04 -10.83
C ASP A 31 1.70 14.74 -10.31
N SER A 32 0.91 13.98 -11.08
CA SER A 32 -0.52 13.75 -10.81
C SER A 32 -0.84 12.44 -10.09
N GLN A 33 0.18 11.65 -9.73
CA GLN A 33 0.07 10.45 -8.91
C GLN A 33 1.31 10.33 -8.03
N PHE A 34 1.18 9.65 -6.91
CA PHE A 34 2.21 9.60 -5.89
C PHE A 34 2.12 8.30 -5.10
N TYR A 35 3.17 8.01 -4.37
CA TYR A 35 3.24 6.87 -3.48
C TYR A 35 2.83 7.26 -2.05
N LEU A 36 2.16 6.35 -1.35
CA LEU A 36 1.94 6.40 0.10
C LEU A 36 2.77 5.29 0.76
N GLY A 37 3.90 5.66 1.36
CA GLY A 37 4.99 4.71 1.64
C GLY A 37 5.57 4.14 0.35
N SER A 38 6.13 2.93 0.37
CA SER A 38 6.72 2.29 -0.83
C SER A 38 5.77 1.32 -1.56
N ASN A 39 4.60 1.04 -0.97
CA ASN A 39 3.76 -0.10 -1.36
C ASN A 39 2.38 0.28 -1.89
N LEU A 40 1.98 1.55 -1.74
CA LEU A 40 0.71 2.05 -2.24
C LEU A 40 0.98 3.16 -3.24
N LEU A 41 0.25 3.15 -4.34
CA LEU A 41 0.28 4.18 -5.37
C LEU A 41 -1.12 4.76 -5.52
N ILE A 42 -1.24 6.09 -5.45
CA ILE A 42 -2.49 6.82 -5.48
C ILE A 42 -2.53 7.70 -6.73
N ALA A 43 -3.60 7.53 -7.52
CA ALA A 43 -3.82 8.26 -8.76
C ALA A 43 -5.21 8.93 -8.75
N PRO A 44 -5.39 10.07 -8.08
CA PRO A 44 -6.68 10.74 -7.97
C PRO A 44 -7.18 11.25 -9.33
N ILE A 45 -8.49 11.24 -9.57
CA ILE A 45 -9.03 11.92 -10.75
C ILE A 45 -9.06 13.43 -10.47
N LEU A 46 -8.25 14.20 -11.20
CA LEU A 46 -8.09 15.65 -11.00
C LEU A 46 -8.86 16.49 -12.03
N THR A 47 -9.34 15.86 -13.10
CA THR A 47 -10.00 16.55 -14.21
C THR A 47 -11.52 16.58 -13.99
N PRO A 48 -12.17 17.76 -14.05
CA PRO A 48 -13.62 17.84 -13.96
C PRO A 48 -14.32 17.04 -15.04
N GLN A 49 -15.53 16.54 -14.73
CA GLN A 49 -16.45 15.93 -15.70
C GLN A 49 -15.94 14.65 -16.39
N THR A 50 -14.83 14.07 -15.93
CA THR A 50 -14.37 12.75 -16.35
C THR A 50 -14.25 11.84 -15.13
N MET A 51 -14.54 10.56 -15.35
CA MET A 51 -14.32 9.47 -14.40
C MET A 51 -13.20 8.55 -14.88
N LYS A 52 -12.37 9.06 -15.82
CA LYS A 52 -11.27 8.33 -16.44
C LYS A 52 -9.98 9.14 -16.36
N ARG A 53 -8.88 8.45 -16.11
CA ARG A 53 -7.52 9.00 -16.24
C ARG A 53 -6.53 7.96 -16.71
N GLU A 54 -5.43 8.43 -17.25
CA GLU A 54 -4.24 7.62 -17.45
C GLU A 54 -3.50 7.46 -16.12
N VAL A 55 -3.04 6.24 -15.83
CA VAL A 55 -2.23 5.90 -14.66
C VAL A 55 -1.00 5.14 -15.12
N TYR A 56 0.17 5.65 -14.80
CA TYR A 56 1.43 4.94 -15.00
C TYR A 56 1.70 4.03 -13.81
N LEU A 57 1.98 2.76 -14.05
CA LEU A 57 2.39 1.82 -13.02
C LEU A 57 3.89 1.53 -13.16
N PRO A 58 4.72 1.84 -12.15
CA PRO A 58 6.16 1.57 -12.20
C PRO A 58 6.47 0.07 -12.18
N ALA A 59 7.75 -0.28 -12.28
CA ALA A 59 8.20 -1.67 -12.34
C ALA A 59 7.61 -2.55 -11.22
N GLY A 60 7.13 -3.73 -11.60
CA GLY A 60 6.55 -4.71 -10.69
C GLY A 60 5.15 -5.18 -11.11
N GLU A 61 4.45 -5.77 -10.16
CA GLU A 61 3.05 -6.16 -10.30
C GLU A 61 2.21 -5.28 -9.40
N TRP A 62 0.99 -4.96 -9.82
CA TRP A 62 0.11 -4.04 -9.12
C TRP A 62 -1.32 -4.56 -9.11
N PHE A 63 -2.04 -4.25 -8.06
CA PHE A 63 -3.41 -4.66 -7.83
C PHE A 63 -4.22 -3.45 -7.39
N LEU A 64 -5.49 -3.36 -7.76
CA LEU A 64 -6.36 -2.35 -7.17
C LEU A 64 -6.64 -2.75 -5.71
N PHE A 65 -6.64 -1.76 -4.80
CA PHE A 65 -6.96 -2.03 -3.41
C PHE A 65 -8.37 -2.63 -3.29
N GLY A 66 -8.49 -3.75 -2.58
CA GLY A 66 -9.73 -4.52 -2.46
C GLY A 66 -10.04 -5.45 -3.63
N GLN A 67 -9.31 -5.39 -4.76
CA GLN A 67 -9.48 -6.28 -5.92
C GLN A 67 -8.17 -7.03 -6.20
N LYS A 68 -8.11 -8.29 -5.74
CA LYS A 68 -6.89 -9.11 -5.77
C LYS A 68 -6.78 -10.00 -7.00
N GLU A 69 -7.88 -10.16 -7.74
CA GLU A 69 -8.00 -11.06 -8.88
C GLU A 69 -7.37 -10.48 -10.14
N LYS A 70 -7.40 -9.15 -10.27
CA LYS A 70 -6.87 -8.44 -11.45
C LYS A 70 -5.48 -7.88 -11.17
N LYS A 71 -4.52 -8.44 -11.89
CA LYS A 71 -3.13 -7.98 -11.89
C LYS A 71 -2.86 -7.00 -13.03
N TYR A 72 -2.17 -5.92 -12.72
CA TYR A 72 -1.60 -4.97 -13.67
C TYR A 72 -0.09 -5.11 -13.67
N LEU A 73 0.52 -5.05 -14.86
CA LEU A 73 1.97 -5.13 -15.01
C LEU A 73 2.58 -3.72 -15.02
N GLY A 74 3.76 -3.58 -14.45
CA GLY A 74 4.49 -2.32 -14.40
C GLY A 74 5.11 -1.88 -15.72
N LYS A 75 5.80 -0.73 -15.66
CA LYS A 75 6.47 -0.03 -16.77
C LYS A 75 5.53 0.30 -17.93
N GLN A 76 4.28 0.61 -17.63
CA GLN A 76 3.29 0.99 -18.64
C GLN A 76 2.15 1.81 -18.04
N SER A 77 1.41 2.47 -18.93
CA SER A 77 0.23 3.26 -18.59
C SER A 77 -1.06 2.51 -18.88
N TYR A 78 -2.06 2.77 -18.05
CA TYR A 78 -3.42 2.24 -18.20
C TYR A 78 -4.44 3.37 -18.21
N LEU A 79 -5.39 3.32 -19.14
CA LEU A 79 -6.57 4.17 -19.10
C LEU A 79 -7.62 3.49 -18.21
N LEU A 80 -7.85 4.04 -17.02
CA LEU A 80 -8.71 3.46 -16.01
C LEU A 80 -9.83 4.41 -15.60
N SER A 81 -10.92 3.83 -15.12
CA SER A 81 -12.05 4.57 -14.55
C SER A 81 -12.34 4.13 -13.12
N CYS A 82 -12.80 5.06 -12.28
CA CYS A 82 -13.42 4.79 -10.99
C CYS A 82 -14.68 5.64 -10.83
N SER A 83 -15.56 5.31 -9.88
CA SER A 83 -16.72 6.15 -9.59
C SER A 83 -16.32 7.46 -8.91
N ALA A 84 -17.27 8.39 -8.76
CA ALA A 84 -17.03 9.72 -8.18
C ALA A 84 -16.61 9.68 -6.70
N ASP A 85 -16.98 8.62 -6.00
CA ASP A 85 -16.71 8.33 -4.59
C ASP A 85 -15.49 7.41 -4.39
N GLU A 86 -14.82 7.01 -5.46
CA GLU A 86 -13.65 6.15 -5.44
C GLU A 86 -12.38 6.91 -5.82
N ILE A 87 -11.25 6.38 -5.34
CA ILE A 87 -9.92 6.79 -5.78
C ILE A 87 -9.18 5.58 -6.33
N LEU A 88 -8.42 5.78 -7.41
CA LEU A 88 -7.54 4.73 -7.92
C LEU A 88 -6.36 4.55 -6.96
N LEU A 89 -6.47 3.55 -6.10
CA LEU A 89 -5.45 3.13 -5.14
C LEU A 89 -4.91 1.76 -5.56
N PHE A 90 -3.63 1.70 -5.85
CA PHE A 90 -2.93 0.48 -6.21
C PHE A 90 -2.04 -0.01 -5.08
N VAL A 91 -1.94 -1.32 -4.95
CA VAL A 91 -1.06 -2.01 -4.03
C VAL A 91 -0.01 -2.76 -4.83
N LYS A 92 1.26 -2.56 -4.46
CA LYS A 92 2.39 -3.29 -5.03
C LYS A 92 2.26 -4.77 -4.70
N GLY A 93 2.52 -5.64 -5.66
CA GLY A 93 2.52 -7.08 -5.48
C GLY A 93 3.59 -7.56 -4.49
N ASN A 94 3.40 -8.77 -4.01
CA ASN A 94 4.28 -9.47 -3.07
C ASN A 94 4.39 -8.73 -1.72
N THR A 95 3.31 -8.08 -1.30
CA THR A 95 3.26 -7.27 -0.08
C THR A 95 2.07 -7.63 0.81
N ILE A 96 2.17 -7.23 2.08
CA ILE A 96 1.09 -7.31 3.05
C ILE A 96 0.68 -5.88 3.42
N ILE A 97 -0.61 -5.57 3.30
CA ILE A 97 -1.19 -4.32 3.79
C ILE A 97 -2.02 -4.62 5.04
N PRO A 98 -1.55 -4.25 6.24
CA PRO A 98 -2.34 -4.38 7.45
C PRO A 98 -3.42 -3.28 7.49
N THR A 99 -4.66 -3.66 7.75
CA THR A 99 -5.77 -2.74 8.02
C THR A 99 -6.42 -3.10 9.35
N ILE A 100 -7.13 -2.14 9.94
CA ILE A 100 -7.99 -2.41 11.09
C ILE A 100 -9.26 -3.08 10.57
N LYS A 101 -9.69 -4.15 11.23
CA LYS A 101 -10.86 -4.93 10.80
C LYS A 101 -12.17 -4.25 11.17
N GLU A 102 -12.19 -3.55 12.30
CA GLU A 102 -13.35 -2.87 12.84
C GLU A 102 -13.68 -1.61 12.03
N ASP A 103 -14.94 -1.46 11.62
CA ASP A 103 -15.40 -0.26 10.90
C ASP A 103 -15.39 0.99 11.80
N ASN A 104 -15.64 0.80 13.09
CA ASN A 104 -15.64 1.86 14.10
C ASN A 104 -14.63 1.52 15.20
N TYR A 105 -13.52 2.26 15.24
CA TYR A 105 -12.51 2.16 16.29
C TYR A 105 -12.20 3.54 16.86
N HIS A 106 -11.73 3.57 18.11
CA HIS A 106 -11.23 4.77 18.76
C HIS A 106 -9.70 4.76 18.75
N PHE A 107 -9.07 5.88 18.38
CA PHE A 107 -7.60 6.01 18.36
C PHE A 107 -6.94 5.73 19.72
N GLU A 108 -7.66 5.94 20.82
CA GLU A 108 -7.17 5.63 22.17
C GLU A 108 -7.19 4.13 22.51
N GLN A 109 -7.93 3.32 21.74
CA GLN A 109 -8.16 1.89 21.99
C GLN A 109 -7.60 1.00 20.87
N LEU A 110 -6.55 1.46 20.19
CA LEU A 110 -5.94 0.69 19.11
C LEU A 110 -5.34 -0.63 19.60
N ASP A 111 -4.94 -0.76 20.87
CA ASP A 111 -4.29 -1.97 21.40
C ASP A 111 -5.22 -3.20 21.45
N THR A 112 -6.53 -3.01 21.25
CA THR A 112 -7.55 -4.07 21.30
C THR A 112 -8.15 -4.41 19.94
N VAL A 113 -7.77 -3.68 18.88
CA VAL A 113 -8.35 -3.89 17.55
C VAL A 113 -7.85 -5.19 16.92
N SER A 114 -8.61 -5.72 15.97
CA SER A 114 -8.22 -6.87 15.18
C SER A 114 -7.58 -6.39 13.88
N LEU A 115 -6.49 -7.03 13.47
CA LEU A 115 -5.82 -6.68 12.22
C LEU A 115 -6.28 -7.59 11.08
N GLU A 116 -6.46 -7.00 9.92
CA GLU A 116 -6.66 -7.72 8.67
C GLU A 116 -5.40 -7.58 7.81
N LEU A 117 -4.75 -8.71 7.55
CA LEU A 117 -3.52 -8.78 6.76
C LEU A 117 -3.88 -9.07 5.32
N ASN A 118 -3.95 -8.03 4.50
CA ASN A 118 -4.30 -8.15 3.08
C ASN A 118 -3.06 -8.48 2.26
N LEU A 119 -3.05 -9.69 1.70
CA LEU A 119 -2.02 -10.16 0.79
C LEU A 119 -2.35 -9.74 -0.65
N TYR A 120 -1.33 -9.26 -1.36
CA TYR A 120 -1.42 -8.94 -2.78
C TYR A 120 -0.30 -9.67 -3.51
N GLY A 121 -0.65 -10.54 -4.47
CA GLY A 121 0.30 -11.38 -5.19
C GLY A 121 0.87 -12.53 -4.33
N THR A 122 2.11 -12.92 -4.62
CA THR A 122 2.75 -14.07 -3.96
C THR A 122 3.87 -13.58 -3.06
N LEU A 123 3.74 -13.78 -1.75
CA LEU A 123 4.78 -13.38 -0.81
C LEU A 123 6.09 -14.13 -1.09
N PRO A 124 7.25 -13.45 -0.91
CA PRO A 124 8.54 -14.12 -0.95
C PRO A 124 8.66 -15.17 0.17
N SER A 125 9.64 -16.08 0.04
CA SER A 125 9.87 -17.16 1.01
C SER A 125 10.08 -16.69 2.45
N LYS A 126 10.61 -15.46 2.59
CA LYS A 126 10.70 -14.71 3.84
C LYS A 126 10.21 -13.30 3.59
N TYR A 127 9.31 -12.83 4.44
CA TYR A 127 8.80 -11.46 4.42
C TYR A 127 8.73 -10.92 5.84
N GLU A 128 9.09 -9.67 6.04
CA GLU A 128 9.02 -8.97 7.32
C GLU A 128 8.38 -7.60 7.12
N LEU A 129 7.42 -7.28 7.97
CA LEU A 129 6.72 -6.01 8.01
C LEU A 129 6.79 -5.44 9.42
N LYS A 130 7.26 -4.20 9.53
CA LYS A 130 7.34 -3.44 10.78
C LYS A 130 6.48 -2.19 10.70
N PHE A 131 5.67 -1.96 11.71
CA PHE A 131 4.91 -0.72 11.86
C PHE A 131 4.58 -0.48 13.33
N LYS A 132 4.22 0.76 13.66
CA LYS A 132 3.74 1.11 14.99
C LYS A 132 2.23 1.28 14.96
N LEU A 133 1.59 0.84 16.04
CA LEU A 133 0.26 1.30 16.44
C LEU A 133 0.41 1.92 17.82
N ASN A 134 0.08 3.21 17.95
CA ASN A 134 0.42 4.01 19.13
C ASN A 134 1.91 3.89 19.48
N LYS A 135 2.23 3.42 20.69
CA LYS A 135 3.61 3.25 21.18
C LYS A 135 4.17 1.84 20.90
N ASN A 136 3.35 0.94 20.38
CA ASN A 136 3.68 -0.48 20.25
C ASN A 136 4.26 -0.77 18.86
N LEU A 137 5.48 -1.31 18.83
CA LEU A 137 6.08 -1.84 17.61
C LEU A 137 5.49 -3.22 17.31
N ILE A 138 4.88 -3.35 16.14
CA ILE A 138 4.33 -4.59 15.62
C ILE A 138 5.23 -5.08 14.49
N ILE A 139 5.64 -6.33 14.60
CA ILE A 139 6.44 -7.04 13.61
C ILE A 139 5.62 -8.23 13.14
N ILE A 140 5.39 -8.30 11.84
CA ILE A 140 4.76 -9.44 11.17
C ILE A 140 5.81 -10.10 10.31
N THR A 141 6.02 -11.39 10.54
CA THR A 141 6.93 -12.21 9.73
C THR A 141 6.15 -13.31 9.03
N TYR A 142 6.49 -13.58 7.78
CA TYR A 142 6.03 -14.73 7.03
C TYR A 142 7.23 -15.58 6.62
N GLN A 143 7.25 -16.85 7.06
CA GLN A 143 8.28 -17.82 6.69
C GLN A 143 7.69 -19.22 6.77
N ASN A 144 8.09 -20.12 5.85
CA ASN A 144 7.63 -21.51 5.81
C ASN A 144 6.09 -21.64 5.81
N GLN A 145 5.41 -20.77 5.05
CA GLN A 145 3.94 -20.71 4.95
C GLN A 145 3.23 -20.40 6.28
N LYS A 146 3.93 -19.85 7.27
CA LYS A 146 3.38 -19.48 8.58
C LYS A 146 3.59 -18.00 8.86
N PHE A 147 2.55 -17.38 9.40
CA PHE A 147 2.60 -16.01 9.93
C PHE A 147 2.94 -16.03 11.41
N ASN A 148 3.81 -15.12 11.83
CA ASN A 148 4.01 -14.79 13.24
C ASN A 148 3.85 -13.28 13.41
N ILE A 149 3.17 -12.88 14.47
CA ILE A 149 2.99 -11.48 14.86
C ILE A 149 3.58 -11.28 16.26
N SER A 150 4.31 -10.19 16.46
CA SER A 150 4.95 -9.88 17.76
C SER A 150 4.01 -9.26 18.79
N SER A 151 2.73 -9.07 18.45
CA SER A 151 1.77 -8.31 19.25
C SER A 151 0.62 -9.17 19.74
N LYS A 152 -0.14 -8.66 20.71
CA LYS A 152 -1.35 -9.32 21.26
C LYS A 152 -2.60 -9.12 20.40
N HIS A 153 -2.55 -8.28 19.37
CA HIS A 153 -3.68 -8.08 18.47
C HIS A 153 -4.04 -9.41 17.80
N SER A 154 -5.34 -9.71 17.77
CA SER A 154 -5.83 -10.79 16.92
C SER A 154 -5.64 -10.40 15.45
N TYR A 155 -5.51 -11.39 14.57
CA TYR A 155 -5.39 -11.11 13.14
C TYR A 155 -6.07 -12.16 12.28
N VAL A 156 -6.49 -11.73 11.09
CA VAL A 156 -6.95 -12.59 10.01
C VAL A 156 -6.15 -12.29 8.76
N VAL A 157 -5.93 -13.32 7.94
CA VAL A 157 -5.20 -13.21 6.68
C VAL A 157 -6.20 -13.24 5.53
N LYS A 158 -6.14 -12.28 4.62
CA LYS A 158 -7.03 -12.18 3.45
C LYS A 158 -6.27 -12.01 2.15
#